data_AF-A0A537J664-F1
#
_entry.id   AF-A0A537J664-F1
#
_cell.length_a   1.000
_cell.length_b   1.000
_cell.length_c   1.000
_cell.angle_alpha   90.00
_cell.angle_beta   90.00
_cell.angle_gamma   90.00
#
_symmetry.space_group_name_H-M   'P 1'
#
loop_
_entity.id
_entity.type
_entity.pdbx_description
1 polymer ?
#
loop_
_entity_poly.entity_id
_entity_poly.type
_entity_poly.pdbx_seq_one_letter_code
_entity_poly.pdbx_strand_id
1 'polypeptide(L)'
;MKKIVLLVFASLIGLSIFAQRYSGTKYLSAQEKLNNEYCSELFRTHDGIIFDLQNDNASAKAYSNVLEWLQGRVAGLQIYYTRSGTAVPFVRNTRASVFVDEVQVDPGFLNMLPATDVAMIKVIKGPFVGAVGNGGGGTIAIYTLKGEDRDDSDDE
;
A
#
# COMPACT_ATOMS: atom_id res chain seq x y z
N MET A 1 -72.54 -6.25 -2.43
CA MET A 1 -71.33 -7.09 -2.47
C MET A 1 -70.29 -6.55 -3.47
N LYS A 2 -69.69 -5.37 -3.25
CA LYS A 2 -68.62 -4.84 -4.15
C LYS A 2 -67.52 -4.01 -3.46
N LYS A 3 -67.52 -3.88 -2.12
CA LYS A 3 -66.57 -3.01 -1.39
C LYS A 3 -65.51 -3.75 -0.56
N ILE A 4 -65.52 -5.09 -0.56
CA ILE A 4 -64.61 -5.89 0.29
C ILE A 4 -63.38 -6.37 -0.49
N VAL A 5 -63.41 -6.36 -1.82
CA VAL A 5 -62.32 -6.91 -2.65
C VAL A 5 -61.11 -5.97 -2.78
N LEU A 6 -61.25 -4.68 -2.44
CA LEU A 6 -60.21 -3.67 -2.68
C LEU A 6 -59.20 -3.49 -1.54
N LEU A 7 -59.45 -4.08 -0.36
CA LEU A 7 -58.58 -3.92 0.82
C LEU A 7 -57.53 -5.03 1.01
N VAL A 8 -57.61 -6.13 0.26
CA VAL A 8 -56.65 -7.24 0.40
C VAL A 8 -55.43 -7.07 -0.52
N PHE A 9 -55.54 -6.27 -1.58
CA PHE A 9 -54.43 -6.07 -2.53
C PHE A 9 -53.37 -5.05 -2.07
N ALA A 10 -53.66 -4.24 -1.04
CA ALA A 10 -52.72 -3.25 -0.51
C ALA A 10 -51.72 -3.82 0.50
N SER A 11 -51.88 -5.08 0.94
CA SER A 11 -51.02 -5.66 1.99
C SER A 11 -49.83 -6.49 1.47
N LEU A 12 -49.70 -6.70 0.15
CA LEU A 12 -48.65 -7.57 -0.42
C LEU A 12 -47.39 -6.84 -0.91
N ILE A 13 -47.33 -5.50 -0.82
CA ILE A 13 -46.19 -4.73 -1.36
C ILE A 13 -45.26 -4.20 -0.24
N GLY A 14 -45.63 -4.34 1.04
CA GLY A 14 -44.96 -3.68 2.17
C GLY A 14 -43.75 -4.35 2.81
N LEU A 15 -43.27 -5.51 2.33
CA LEU A 15 -42.28 -6.33 3.05
C LEU A 15 -40.91 -6.49 2.39
N SER A 16 -40.60 -5.79 1.29
CA SER A 16 -39.34 -5.99 0.55
C SER A 16 -38.20 -5.03 0.89
N ILE A 17 -38.35 -4.05 1.79
CA ILE A 17 -37.31 -3.02 1.96
C ILE A 17 -36.28 -3.31 3.05
N PHE A 18 -36.48 -4.31 3.92
CA PHE A 18 -35.54 -4.55 5.04
C PHE A 18 -34.53 -5.71 4.85
N ALA A 19 -34.45 -6.32 3.66
CA ALA A 19 -33.62 -7.51 3.44
C ALA A 19 -32.24 -7.26 2.81
N GLN A 20 -31.76 -6.01 2.72
CA GLN A 20 -30.43 -5.71 2.16
C GLN A 20 -29.55 -4.90 3.12
N ARG A 21 -29.37 -5.36 4.35
CA ARG A 21 -28.19 -4.95 5.15
C ARG A 21 -27.51 -6.17 5.75
N TYR A 22 -27.08 -7.09 4.89
CA TYR A 22 -25.98 -7.96 5.24
C TYR A 22 -24.69 -7.15 5.05
N SER A 23 -24.25 -6.48 6.12
CA SER A 23 -22.89 -5.96 6.17
C SER A 23 -21.98 -7.18 6.31
N GLY A 24 -21.63 -7.82 5.20
CA GLY A 24 -20.69 -8.92 5.18
C GLY A 24 -19.41 -8.49 5.89
N THR A 25 -18.86 -9.35 6.74
CA THR A 25 -17.53 -9.15 7.32
C THR A 25 -16.57 -8.92 6.16
N LYS A 26 -16.01 -7.71 6.05
CA LYS A 26 -15.07 -7.39 4.97
C LYS A 26 -13.79 -8.20 5.22
N TYR A 27 -13.64 -9.32 4.54
CA TYR A 27 -12.40 -10.09 4.57
C TYR A 27 -11.32 -9.27 3.86
N LEU A 28 -10.43 -8.67 4.63
CA LEU A 28 -9.30 -7.89 4.13
C LEU A 28 -8.27 -8.87 3.52
N SER A 29 -7.77 -8.53 2.33
CA SER A 29 -6.62 -9.25 1.76
C SER A 29 -5.37 -9.03 2.63
N ALA A 30 -4.35 -9.90 2.50
CA ALA A 30 -3.08 -9.74 3.23
C ALA A 30 -2.46 -8.35 2.98
N GLN A 31 -2.44 -7.90 1.73
CA GLN A 31 -1.95 -6.57 1.35
C GLN A 31 -2.80 -5.44 1.96
N GLU A 32 -4.13 -5.61 2.06
CA GLU A 32 -4.99 -4.60 2.67
C GLU A 32 -4.80 -4.53 4.19
N LYS A 33 -4.56 -5.66 4.85
CA LYS A 33 -4.18 -5.69 6.27
C LYS A 33 -2.86 -4.94 6.50
N LEU A 34 -1.84 -5.26 5.72
CA LEU A 34 -0.53 -4.61 5.81
C LEU A 34 -0.62 -3.09 5.54
N ASN A 35 -1.40 -2.69 4.53
CA ASN A 35 -1.70 -1.29 4.25
C ASN A 35 -2.36 -0.58 5.43
N ASN A 36 -3.28 -1.25 6.12
CA ASN A 36 -3.99 -0.68 7.27
C ASN A 36 -3.10 -0.54 8.51
N GLU A 37 -2.11 -1.42 8.63
CA GLU A 37 -1.22 -1.51 9.78
C GLU A 37 -0.06 -0.51 9.72
N TYR A 38 0.53 -0.33 8.54
CA TYR A 38 1.72 0.51 8.36
C TYR A 38 1.40 1.91 7.84
N CYS A 39 0.38 2.09 7.00
CA CYS A 39 0.08 3.38 6.41
C CYS A 39 -0.89 4.21 7.27
N SER A 40 -0.62 5.49 7.39
CA SER A 40 -1.59 6.51 7.77
C SER A 40 -2.67 6.68 6.70
N GLU A 41 -3.73 7.40 7.04
CA GLU A 41 -4.88 7.60 6.17
C GLU A 41 -4.50 8.13 4.78
N LEU A 42 -3.55 9.07 4.72
CA LEU A 42 -3.14 9.68 3.45
C LEU A 42 -2.51 8.64 2.52
N PHE A 43 -1.58 7.83 3.03
CA PHE A 43 -0.92 6.81 2.21
C PHE A 43 -1.83 5.62 1.96
N ARG A 44 -2.64 5.23 2.95
CA ARG A 44 -3.55 4.08 2.90
C ARG A 44 -4.58 4.18 1.79
N THR A 45 -5.19 5.35 1.63
CA THR A 45 -6.27 5.62 0.67
C THR A 45 -5.81 5.66 -0.78
N HIS A 46 -4.52 5.88 -1.03
CA HIS A 46 -3.96 5.87 -2.37
C HIS A 46 -3.71 4.46 -2.87
N ASP A 47 -4.10 4.18 -4.10
CA ASP A 47 -3.80 2.92 -4.76
C ASP A 47 -2.29 2.78 -5.03
N GLY A 48 -1.78 1.59 -4.81
CA GLY A 48 -0.36 1.30 -4.93
C GLY A 48 -0.08 -0.19 -4.84
N ILE A 49 1.07 -0.58 -5.38
CA ILE A 49 1.55 -1.96 -5.29
C ILE A 49 2.24 -2.12 -3.95
N ILE A 50 1.82 -3.11 -3.16
CA ILE A 50 2.35 -3.36 -1.82
C ILE A 50 3.17 -4.64 -1.85
N PHE A 51 4.37 -4.57 -1.29
CA PHE A 51 5.26 -5.70 -1.07
C PHE A 51 5.45 -5.90 0.43
N ASP A 52 5.12 -7.09 0.91
CA ASP A 52 5.47 -7.58 2.25
C ASP A 52 6.88 -8.16 2.21
N LEU A 53 7.84 -7.50 2.86
CA LEU A 53 9.25 -7.92 2.89
C LEU A 53 9.54 -8.94 3.98
N GLN A 54 8.62 -9.14 4.92
CA GLN A 54 8.77 -10.09 6.01
C GLN A 54 8.38 -11.49 5.55
N ASN A 55 7.17 -11.62 4.98
CA ASN A 55 6.54 -12.92 4.72
C ASN A 55 6.72 -13.36 3.26
N ASP A 56 6.34 -12.50 2.32
CA ASP A 56 6.25 -12.89 0.90
C ASP A 56 7.57 -12.65 0.15
N ASN A 57 8.43 -11.76 0.64
CA ASN A 57 9.59 -11.26 -0.08
C ASN A 57 10.89 -11.30 0.72
N ALA A 58 11.13 -12.36 1.50
CA ALA A 58 12.35 -12.53 2.29
C ALA A 58 13.65 -12.39 1.49
N SER A 59 13.63 -12.62 0.17
CA SER A 59 14.78 -12.36 -0.73
C SER A 59 15.28 -10.91 -0.70
N ALA A 60 14.44 -9.95 -0.29
CA ALA A 60 14.83 -8.55 -0.12
C ALA A 60 15.95 -8.39 0.91
N LYS A 61 16.00 -9.24 1.94
CA LYS A 61 17.01 -9.23 3.00
C LYS A 61 18.44 -9.42 2.48
N ALA A 62 18.62 -9.97 1.27
CA ALA A 62 19.93 -10.14 0.65
C ALA A 62 20.49 -8.86 -0.01
N TYR A 63 19.69 -7.79 -0.11
CA TYR A 63 20.06 -6.55 -0.76
C TYR A 63 20.46 -5.50 0.26
N SER A 64 21.54 -4.77 -0.03
CA SER A 64 21.98 -3.64 0.80
C SER A 64 21.01 -2.46 0.75
N ASN A 65 20.33 -2.27 -0.39
CA ASN A 65 19.40 -1.18 -0.59
C ASN A 65 18.09 -1.72 -1.18
N VAL A 66 16.97 -1.33 -0.57
CA VAL A 66 15.64 -1.79 -0.95
C VAL A 66 15.22 -1.38 -2.36
N LEU A 67 15.74 -0.26 -2.89
CA LEU A 67 15.46 0.17 -4.26
C LEU A 67 16.05 -0.78 -5.30
N GLU A 68 17.22 -1.36 -5.02
CA GLU A 68 17.85 -2.34 -5.91
C GLU A 68 16.99 -3.59 -6.01
N TRP A 69 16.42 -4.03 -4.88
CA TRP A 69 15.48 -5.15 -4.86
C TRP A 69 14.22 -4.84 -5.68
N LEU A 70 13.69 -3.62 -5.65
CA LEU A 70 12.51 -3.24 -6.43
C LEU A 70 12.72 -3.27 -7.95
N GLN A 71 13.95 -3.31 -8.43
CA GLN A 71 14.25 -3.31 -9.86
C GLN A 71 13.60 -4.51 -10.56
N GLY A 72 12.82 -4.22 -11.61
CA GLY A 72 12.11 -5.24 -12.39
C GLY A 72 10.84 -5.81 -11.74
N ARG A 73 10.49 -5.38 -10.52
CA ARG A 73 9.28 -5.86 -9.80
C ARG A 73 8.06 -4.96 -10.00
N VAL A 74 8.27 -3.71 -10.40
CA VAL A 74 7.20 -2.76 -10.72
C VAL A 74 7.27 -2.33 -12.18
N ALA A 75 6.18 -2.51 -12.91
CA ALA A 75 6.09 -2.10 -14.30
C ALA A 75 6.32 -0.59 -14.46
N GLY A 76 7.33 -0.23 -15.28
CA GLY A 76 7.71 1.15 -15.54
C GLY A 76 8.53 1.81 -14.44
N LEU A 77 8.92 1.09 -13.39
CA LEU A 77 9.92 1.54 -12.41
C LEU A 77 11.32 1.20 -12.93
N GLN A 78 12.19 2.20 -12.93
CA GLN A 78 13.60 2.08 -13.25
C GLN A 78 14.43 2.69 -12.14
N ILE A 79 15.57 2.07 -11.84
CA ILE A 79 16.54 2.58 -10.87
C ILE A 79 17.74 3.11 -11.63
N TYR A 80 18.04 4.39 -11.46
CA TYR A 80 19.23 5.04 -12.00
C TYR A 80 20.23 5.28 -10.87
N TYR A 81 21.51 5.32 -11.21
CA TYR A 81 22.57 5.58 -10.25
C TYR A 81 23.19 6.95 -10.50
N THR A 82 23.36 7.73 -9.44
CA THR A 82 24.13 8.97 -9.51
C THR A 82 25.63 8.67 -9.65
N ARG A 83 26.44 9.70 -9.90
CA ARG A 83 27.92 9.56 -9.90
C ARG A 83 28.48 9.08 -8.56
N SER A 84 27.77 9.31 -7.46
CA SER A 84 28.13 8.83 -6.12
C SER A 84 27.64 7.41 -5.83
N GLY A 85 27.01 6.73 -6.80
CA GLY A 85 26.47 5.38 -6.63
C GLY A 85 25.12 5.33 -5.91
N THR A 86 24.45 6.47 -5.70
CA THR A 86 23.14 6.51 -5.05
C THR A 86 22.06 6.01 -6.00
N ALA A 87 21.29 5.00 -5.59
CA ALA A 87 20.11 4.51 -6.31
C ALA A 87 18.97 5.53 -6.26
N VAL A 88 18.39 5.87 -7.41
CA VAL A 88 17.31 6.85 -7.55
C VAL A 88 16.17 6.25 -8.36
N PRO A 89 14.94 6.20 -7.82
CA PRO A 89 13.81 5.60 -8.51
C PRO A 89 13.15 6.57 -9.49
N PHE A 90 12.79 6.07 -10.66
CA PHE A 90 12.05 6.77 -11.70
C PHE A 90 10.87 5.90 -12.16
N VAL A 91 9.66 6.45 -12.14
CA VAL A 91 8.48 5.81 -12.71
C VAL A 91 8.16 6.49 -14.02
N ARG A 92 8.16 5.72 -15.12
CA ARG A 92 7.86 6.23 -16.48
C ARG A 92 8.72 7.45 -16.85
N ASN A 93 10.03 7.37 -16.58
CA ASN A 93 11.04 8.42 -16.80
C ASN A 93 10.88 9.70 -15.96
N THR A 94 9.99 9.73 -14.98
CA THR A 94 9.87 10.83 -14.02
C THR A 94 10.37 10.38 -12.65
N ARG A 95 11.17 11.20 -11.99
CA ARG A 95 11.73 10.88 -10.67
C ARG A 95 10.61 10.66 -9.65
N ALA A 96 10.62 9.52 -8.97
CA ALA A 96 9.70 9.22 -7.88
C ALA A 96 10.21 9.82 -6.57
N SER A 97 9.29 10.22 -5.70
CA SER A 97 9.61 10.66 -4.34
C SER A 97 9.81 9.45 -3.43
N VAL A 98 10.78 9.51 -2.53
CA VAL A 98 11.07 8.44 -1.56
C VAL A 98 10.60 8.89 -0.19
N PHE A 99 9.89 8.01 0.49
CA PHE A 99 9.43 8.21 1.87
C PHE A 99 9.89 7.05 2.73
N VAL A 100 10.35 7.34 3.93
CA VAL A 100 10.59 6.34 4.97
C VAL A 100 9.69 6.69 6.14
N ASP A 101 8.81 5.76 6.54
CA ASP A 101 7.81 5.97 7.58
C ASP A 101 7.04 7.28 7.39
N GLU A 102 6.60 7.51 6.15
CA GLU A 102 5.85 8.69 5.71
C GLU A 102 6.58 10.04 5.80
N VAL A 103 7.88 10.03 6.11
CA VAL A 103 8.75 11.19 6.03
C VAL A 103 9.46 11.19 4.68
N GLN A 104 9.32 12.27 3.91
CA GLN A 104 10.03 12.40 2.64
C GLN A 104 11.53 12.54 2.87
N VAL A 105 12.33 11.72 2.20
CA VAL A 105 13.79 11.69 2.33
C VAL A 105 14.47 11.73 0.96
N ASP A 106 15.75 12.09 0.94
CA ASP A 106 16.59 11.90 -0.23
C ASP A 106 16.90 10.40 -0.42
N PRO A 107 16.94 9.86 -1.66
CA PRO A 107 17.27 8.45 -1.89
C PRO A 107 18.60 8.00 -1.30
N GLY A 108 19.57 8.90 -1.09
CA GLY A 108 20.84 8.62 -0.42
C GLY A 108 20.67 8.16 1.03
N PHE A 109 19.57 8.50 1.69
CA PHE A 109 19.25 8.02 3.04
C PHE A 109 19.12 6.49 3.09
N LEU A 110 18.60 5.87 2.02
CA LEU A 110 18.39 4.42 1.96
C LEU A 110 19.70 3.62 1.95
N ASN A 111 20.85 4.25 1.71
CA ASN A 111 22.14 3.58 1.85
C ASN A 111 22.48 3.26 3.31
N MET A 112 21.82 3.92 4.27
CA MET A 112 21.97 3.67 5.70
C MET A 112 20.84 2.80 6.26
N LEU A 113 19.86 2.41 5.44
CA LEU A 113 18.71 1.60 5.81
C LEU A 113 18.77 0.26 5.07
N PRO A 114 19.28 -0.80 5.71
CA PRO A 114 19.36 -2.12 5.07
C PRO A 114 17.96 -2.67 4.82
N ALA A 115 17.79 -3.46 3.75
CA ALA A 115 16.50 -4.04 3.40
C ALA A 115 15.96 -5.02 4.48
N THR A 116 16.82 -5.51 5.36
CA THR A 116 16.46 -6.33 6.53
C THR A 116 15.62 -5.58 7.55
N ASP A 117 15.75 -4.25 7.63
CA ASP A 117 14.99 -3.40 8.57
C ASP A 117 13.67 -2.88 7.97
N VAL A 118 13.31 -3.34 6.76
CA VAL A 118 12.12 -2.90 6.04
C VAL A 118 11.03 -3.97 6.13
N ALA A 119 9.87 -3.60 6.62
CA ALA A 119 8.70 -4.47 6.70
C ALA A 119 7.88 -4.46 5.41
N MET A 120 7.65 -3.27 4.85
CA MET A 120 6.75 -3.08 3.72
C MET A 120 7.27 -2.02 2.77
N ILE A 121 7.02 -2.22 1.47
CA ILE A 121 7.14 -1.16 0.46
C ILE A 121 5.79 -0.96 -0.21
N LYS A 122 5.39 0.31 -0.37
CA LYS A 122 4.23 0.71 -1.16
C LYS A 122 4.65 1.62 -2.31
N VAL A 123 4.34 1.20 -3.54
CA VAL A 123 4.67 1.94 -4.76
C VAL A 123 3.41 2.54 -5.38
N ILE A 124 3.29 3.86 -5.26
CA ILE A 124 2.21 4.67 -5.84
C ILE A 124 2.73 5.25 -7.15
N LYS A 125 2.22 4.79 -8.29
CA LYS A 125 2.74 5.18 -9.62
C LYS A 125 2.24 6.54 -10.11
N GLY A 126 1.16 7.06 -9.52
CA GLY A 126 0.52 8.31 -9.89
C GLY A 126 1.00 9.50 -9.03
N PRO A 127 0.62 10.73 -9.39
CA PRO A 127 0.87 11.91 -8.57
C PRO A 127 0.40 11.70 -7.12
N PHE A 128 1.17 12.22 -6.17
CA PHE A 128 0.89 12.06 -4.75
C PHE A 128 0.96 13.42 -4.06
N VAL A 129 -0.16 13.83 -3.45
CA VAL A 129 -0.31 15.15 -2.83
C VAL A 129 0.59 15.34 -1.61
N GLY A 130 0.99 14.25 -0.94
CA GLY A 130 1.92 14.31 0.20
C GLY A 130 3.37 14.58 -0.20
N ALA A 131 3.72 14.50 -1.49
CA ALA A 131 5.07 14.76 -1.98
C ALA A 131 5.26 16.23 -2.38
N VAL A 132 6.44 16.76 -2.08
CA VAL A 132 6.87 18.09 -2.55
C VAL A 132 6.71 18.18 -4.07
N GLY A 133 6.01 19.23 -4.54
CA GLY A 133 5.74 19.41 -5.97
C GLY A 133 4.72 18.42 -6.55
N ASN A 134 3.83 17.86 -5.73
CA ASN A 134 2.78 16.90 -6.10
C ASN A 134 3.28 15.53 -6.61
N GLY A 135 4.58 15.22 -6.45
CA GLY A 135 5.11 13.89 -6.71
C GLY A 135 4.83 13.36 -8.12
N GLY A 136 5.07 14.17 -9.15
CA GLY A 136 4.69 13.84 -10.55
C GLY A 136 5.24 12.52 -11.10
N GLY A 137 6.29 11.96 -10.50
CA GLY A 137 6.84 10.64 -10.84
C GLY A 137 6.45 9.51 -9.90
N GLY A 138 5.39 9.70 -9.11
CA GLY A 138 4.98 8.71 -8.11
C GLY A 138 5.75 8.77 -6.81
N THR A 139 5.46 7.81 -5.95
CA THR A 139 5.98 7.68 -4.59
C THR A 139 6.39 6.25 -4.30
N ILE A 140 7.57 6.08 -3.74
CA ILE A 140 8.06 4.85 -3.13
C ILE A 140 8.04 5.08 -1.61
N ALA A 141 7.03 4.53 -0.93
CA ALA A 141 6.93 4.59 0.52
C ALA A 141 7.50 3.30 1.12
N ILE A 142 8.44 3.45 2.04
CA ILE A 142 9.18 2.37 2.69
C ILE A 142 8.84 2.45 4.17
N TYR A 143 8.46 1.32 4.77
CA TYR A 143 8.08 1.26 6.17
C TYR A 143 9.03 0.32 6.90
N THR A 144 9.59 0.81 8.00
CA THR A 144 10.53 0.04 8.81
C THR A 144 9.81 -0.96 9.72
N LEU A 145 10.53 -2.00 10.14
CA LEU A 145 10.03 -2.96 11.13
C LEU A 145 9.70 -2.24 12.44
N LYS A 146 8.48 -2.45 12.95
CA LYS A 146 8.11 -2.01 14.30
C LYS A 146 8.78 -2.93 15.33
N GLY A 147 8.73 -2.55 16.60
CA GLY A 147 9.33 -3.34 17.67
C GLY A 147 8.77 -4.76 17.76
N GLU A 148 7.46 -4.90 17.57
CA GLU A 148 6.74 -6.18 17.61
C GLU A 148 7.10 -7.14 16.46
N ASP A 149 7.45 -6.62 15.27
CA ASP A 149 7.80 -7.43 14.10
C ASP A 149 9.15 -8.16 14.24
N ARG A 150 10.04 -7.66 15.11
CA ARG A 150 11.38 -8.26 15.28
C ARG A 150 11.32 -9.56 16.08
N ASP A 151 10.42 -9.63 17.05
CA ASP A 151 10.32 -10.75 17.99
C ASP A 151 9.68 -11.99 17.34
N ASP A 152 8.77 -11.81 16.37
CA ASP A 152 8.11 -12.92 15.66
C ASP A 152 9.07 -13.70 14.74
N SER A 153 10.25 -13.14 14.41
CA SER A 153 11.21 -13.78 13.49
C SER A 153 12.19 -14.75 14.15
N ASP A 154 12.24 -14.78 15.49
CA ASP A 154 13.15 -15.64 16.27
C ASP A 154 12.50 -16.99 16.70
N ASP A 155 11.19 -17.16 16.45
CA ASP A 155 10.40 -18.32 16.90
C ASP A 155 10.10 -19.38 15.80
N GLU A 156 10.72 -19.29 14.61
CA GLU A 156 10.59 -20.28 13.50
C GLU A 156 11.85 -21.13 13.21
#